data_AF-A0A8T6Y9V5-F1
#
_entry.id   AF-A0A8T6Y9V5-F1
#
_cell.length_a   1.000
_cell.length_b   1.000
_cell.length_c   1.000
_cell.angle_alpha   90.00
_cell.angle_beta   90.00
_cell.angle_gamma   90.00
#
_symmetry.space_group_name_H-M   'P 1'
#
loop_
_entity.id
_entity.type
_entity.pdbx_description
1 polymer ?
#
loop_
_entity_poly.entity_id
_entity_poly.type
_entity_poly.pdbx_seq_one_letter_code
_entity_poly.pdbx_strand_id
1 'polypeptide(L)' 'MNDEKGFMEIKMSSGWFMTISMQKSDRFDEEKEYVEIAKERSGQKRGRFNLNPKYVRALGEALVKFADENSL' A
#
# COMPACT_ATOMS: atom_id res chain seq x y z
N MET A 1 -3.12 -7.17 19.60
CA MET A 1 -3.88 -6.60 18.48
C MET A 1 -3.73 -5.09 18.59
N ASN A 2 -2.80 -4.51 17.83
CA ASN A 2 -2.56 -3.06 17.80
C ASN A 2 -3.05 -2.57 16.44
N ASP A 3 -4.35 -2.32 16.35
CA ASP A 3 -5.01 -1.71 15.18
C ASP A 3 -4.85 -0.18 15.24
N GLU A 4 -3.62 0.31 15.35
CA GLU A 4 -3.35 1.75 15.28
C GLU A 4 -3.00 2.16 13.85
N LYS A 5 -4.07 2.53 13.12
CA LYS A 5 -4.11 3.49 12.00
C LYS A 5 -3.43 3.06 10.68
N GLY A 6 -4.24 2.45 9.81
CA GLY A 6 -4.04 2.52 8.35
C GLY A 6 -3.00 1.59 7.76
N PHE A 7 -2.55 0.60 8.55
CA PHE A 7 -1.60 -0.40 8.10
C PHE A 7 -2.30 -1.73 7.83
N MET A 8 -2.20 -2.22 6.60
CA MET A 8 -2.71 -3.54 6.21
C MET A 8 -1.55 -4.39 5.71
N GLU A 9 -1.42 -5.60 6.26
CA GLU A 9 -0.44 -6.59 5.83
C GLU A 9 -1.14 -7.79 5.16
N ILE A 10 -0.70 -8.11 3.95
CA ILE A 10 -1.12 -9.31 3.23
C ILE A 10 0.07 -10.26 3.18
N LYS A 11 -0.04 -11.42 3.84
CA LYS A 11 1.01 -12.45 3.83
C LYS A 11 1.22 -12.97 2.41
N MET A 12 2.49 -13.03 1.99
CA MET A 12 2.93 -13.64 0.74
C MET A 12 3.79 -14.88 1.01
N SER A 13 4.35 -15.48 -0.03
CA SER A 13 5.29 -16.59 0.08
C SER A 13 6.63 -16.15 0.68
N SER A 14 7.34 -17.11 1.30
CA SER A 14 8.74 -16.95 1.72
C SER A 14 9.00 -15.83 2.71
N GLY A 15 8.03 -15.53 3.57
CA GLY A 15 8.15 -14.52 4.63
C GLY A 15 8.10 -13.07 4.13
N TRP A 16 7.60 -12.85 2.92
CA TRP A 16 7.28 -11.52 2.41
C TRP A 16 5.86 -11.13 2.80
N PHE A 17 5.66 -9.83 3.00
CA PHE A 17 4.36 -9.22 3.24
C PHE A 17 4.15 -8.12 2.22
N MET A 18 2.97 -8.03 1.64
CA MET A 18 2.56 -6.79 0.97
C MET A 18 1.98 -5.87 2.02
N THR A 19 2.54 -4.67 2.13
CA THR A 19 2.16 -3.68 3.13
C THR A 19 1.56 -2.46 2.42
N ILE A 20 0.51 -1.90 3.03
CA ILE A 20 -0.08 -0.61 2.64
C ILE A 20 0.03 0.30 3.84
N SER A 21 0.66 1.48 3.69
CA SER A 21 0.95 2.38 4.81
C SER A 21 0.88 3.85 4.40
N MET A 22 0.43 4.71 5.31
CA MET A 22 0.56 6.17 5.14
C MET A 22 1.98 6.59 5.52
N GLN A 23 2.67 7.27 4.62
CA GLN A 23 4.04 7.75 4.77
C GLN A 23 4.07 9.27 4.66
N LYS A 24 5.10 9.89 5.24
CA LYS A 24 5.32 11.33 5.14
C LYS A 24 6.46 11.64 4.16
N SER A 25 6.31 12.71 3.40
CA SER A 25 7.37 13.22 2.53
C SER A 25 7.84 14.57 3.03
N ASP A 26 9.14 14.67 3.32
CA ASP A 26 9.80 15.95 3.59
C ASP A 26 10.15 16.70 2.30
N ARG A 27 9.86 16.10 1.13
CA ARG A 27 10.33 16.56 -0.19
C ARG A 27 9.24 17.18 -1.05
N PHE A 28 7.97 16.99 -0.70
CA PHE A 28 6.82 17.51 -1.45
C PHE A 28 6.07 18.49 -0.54
N ASP A 29 6.28 19.79 -0.79
CA ASP A 29 5.76 20.87 0.07
C ASP A 29 4.22 20.94 0.10
N GLU A 30 3.54 20.47 -0.96
CA GLU A 30 2.08 20.54 -1.11
C GLU A 30 1.33 19.29 -0.61
N GLU A 31 1.96 18.12 -0.64
CA GLU A 31 1.36 16.85 -0.20
C GLU A 31 2.33 16.12 0.74
N LYS A 32 2.21 16.46 2.03
CA LYS A 32 3.08 15.93 3.10
C LYS A 32 2.89 14.44 3.36
N GLU A 33 1.86 13.82 2.80
CA GLU A 33 1.49 12.43 3.05
C GLU A 33 1.21 11.70 1.73
N TYR A 34 1.69 10.46 1.64
CA TYR A 34 1.43 9.54 0.53
C TYR A 34 1.15 8.14 1.04
N VAL A 35 0.39 7.36 0.30
CA VAL A 35 0.22 5.93 0.60
C VAL A 35 1.31 5.15 -0.14
N GLU A 36 2.08 4.37 0.61
CA GLU A 36 3.06 3.42 0.07
C GLU A 36 2.48 2.02 0.09
N ILE A 37 2.52 1.36 -1.07
CA ILE A 37 2.34 -0.09 -1.21
C ILE A 37 3.72 -0.71 -1.47
N ALA A 38 4.15 -1.67 -0.66
CA ALA A 38 5.47 -2.28 -0.82
C ALA A 38 5.46 -3.77 -0.46
N LYS A 39 6.45 -4.52 -0.97
CA LYS A 39 6.80 -5.83 -0.41
C LYS A 39 7.83 -5.63 0.70
N GLU A 40 7.53 -6.09 1.90
CA GLU A 40 8.40 -5.99 3.06
C GLU A 40 8.83 -7.36 3.60
N ARG A 41 10.11 -7.47 3.98
CA ARG A 41 10.65 -8.59 4.73
C ARG A 41 11.75 -8.09 5.66
N SER A 42 11.59 -8.33 6.95
CA SER A 42 12.60 -7.96 7.97
C SER A 42 13.03 -6.48 7.86
N GLY A 43 12.07 -5.57 7.67
CA GLY A 43 12.33 -4.13 7.50
C GLY A 43 12.86 -3.72 6.11
N GLN A 44 13.14 -4.67 5.22
CA GLN A 44 13.55 -4.36 3.84
C GLN A 44 12.33 -4.27 2.92
N LYS A 45 12.13 -3.08 2.32
CA LYS A 45 11.07 -2.84 1.35
C LYS A 45 11.57 -2.98 -0.10
N ARG A 46 10.79 -3.62 -0.96
CA ARG A 46 11.01 -3.77 -2.41
C ARG A 46 9.74 -3.47 -3.20
N GLY A 47 9.90 -3.06 -4.46
CA GLY A 47 8.77 -2.82 -5.36
C GLY A 47 7.81 -1.76 -4.81
N ARG A 48 8.35 -0.64 -4.32
CA ARG A 48 7.56 0.45 -3.73
C ARG A 48 6.73 1.13 -4.80
N PHE A 49 5.46 1.31 -4.50
CA PHE A 49 4.53 2.10 -5.29
C PHE A 49 3.91 3.16 -4.39
N ASN A 50 4.09 4.43 -4.75
CA ASN A 50 3.62 5.57 -3.97
C ASN A 50 2.42 6.19 -4.67
N LEU A 51 1.37 6.45 -3.91
CA LEU A 51 0.13 7.03 -4.42
C LEU A 51 -0.27 8.25 -3.58
N ASN A 52 -0.79 9.26 -4.25
CA ASN A 52 -1.48 10.35 -3.58
C ASN A 52 -2.72 9.78 -2.84
N PRO A 53 -2.94 10.11 -1.54
CA PRO A 53 -4.04 9.59 -0.75
C PRO A 53 -5.43 9.80 -1.38
N LYS A 54 -5.61 10.87 -2.16
CA LYS A 54 -6.87 11.20 -2.83
C LYS A 54 -7.34 10.14 -3.82
N TYR A 55 -6.41 9.35 -4.38
CA TYR A 55 -6.72 8.35 -5.42
C TYR A 55 -6.78 6.91 -4.90
N VAL A 56 -6.54 6.67 -3.60
CA VAL A 56 -6.48 5.32 -3.01
C VAL A 56 -7.77 4.56 -3.23
N ARG A 57 -8.92 5.21 -3.02
CA ARG A 57 -10.23 4.59 -3.21
C ARG A 57 -10.45 4.15 -4.66
N ALA A 58 -10.19 5.04 -5.60
CA ALA A 58 -10.35 4.76 -7.04
C ALA A 58 -9.46 3.58 -7.48
N LEU A 59 -8.21 3.52 -6.97
CA LEU A 59 -7.34 2.38 -7.22
C LEU A 59 -7.90 1.08 -6.64
N GLY A 60 -8.40 1.10 -5.40
CA GLY A 60 -9.01 -0.08 -4.76
C GLY A 60 -10.20 -0.61 -5.56
N GLU A 61 -11.12 0.28 -5.98
CA GLU A 61 -12.28 -0.07 -6.80
C GLU A 61 -11.84 -0.66 -8.16
N ALA A 62 -10.82 -0.09 -8.80
CA ALA A 62 -10.28 -0.61 -10.05
C ALA A 62 -9.64 -2.00 -9.90
N LEU A 63 -8.94 -2.26 -8.79
CA LEU A 63 -8.32 -3.57 -8.52
C LEU A 63 -9.38 -4.65 -8.24
N VAL A 64 -10.43 -4.34 -7.49
CA VAL A 64 -11.56 -5.26 -7.26
C VAL A 64 -12.22 -5.61 -8.59
N LYS A 65 -12.56 -4.60 -9.39
CA LYS A 65 -13.15 -4.82 -10.71
C LYS A 65 -12.26 -5.67 -11.62
N PHE A 66 -10.95 -5.42 -11.61
CA PHE A 66 -9.99 -6.23 -12.37
C PHE A 66 -9.99 -7.70 -11.91
N ALA A 67 -10.03 -7.96 -10.60
CA ALA A 67 -10.09 -9.32 -10.08
C ALA A 67 -11.37 -10.04 -10.50
N ASP A 68 -12.53 -9.37 -10.38
CA ASP A 68 -13.83 -9.91 -10.79
C ASP A 68 -13.86 -10.26 -12.29
N GLU A 69 -13.35 -9.36 -13.15
CA GLU A 69 -13.32 -9.55 -14.60
C GLU A 69 -12.36 -10.67 -15.05
N ASN A 70 -11.36 -10.99 -14.23
CA ASN A 70 -10.34 -11.99 -14.55
C ASN A 70 -10.44 -13.27 -13.71
N SER A 71 -11.46 -13.40 -12.86
CA SER A 71 -11.69 -14.57 -11.98
C SER A 71 -10.47 -14.90 -11.08
N LEU A 72 -9.88 -13.88 -10.47
CA LEU A 72 -8.73 -13.99 -9.56
C LEU A 72 -9.13 -14.16 -8.09
#